data_AF-A0AA50E4V1-F1
#
_entry.id   AF-A0AA50E4V1-F1
#
_cell.length_a   1.000
_cell.length_b   1.000
_cell.length_c   1.000
_cell.angle_alpha   90.00
_cell.angle_beta   90.00
_cell.angle_gamma   90.00
#
_symmetry.space_group_name_H-M   'P 1'
#
loop_
_entity.id
_entity.type
_entity.pdbx_description
1 polymer ?
#
loop_
_entity_poly.entity_id
_entity_poly.type
_entity_poly.pdbx_seq_one_letter_code
_entity_poly.pdbx_strand_id
1 'polypeptide(L)'
;MTACLNPNAPSTVTEQQFISNKYRHNLHFFAWLAGQKDLTDSSCLWTLISAPIAPDATPDEITQTFQQLETAWVEWYQWWQLH
;
A
#
# COMPACT_ATOMS: atom_id res chain seq x y z
N MET A 1 -4.24 8.38 5.43
CA MET A 1 -3.48 7.76 4.33
C MET A 1 -4.27 6.59 3.79
N THR A 2 -4.42 6.53 2.48
CA THR A 2 -5.16 5.45 1.80
C THR A 2 -4.26 4.87 0.73
N ALA A 3 -4.09 3.55 0.69
CA ALA A 3 -3.37 2.89 -0.39
C ALA A 3 -3.93 1.52 -0.71
N CYS A 4 -3.57 1.05 -1.91
CA CYS A 4 -3.84 -0.27 -2.44
C CYS A 4 -2.48 -0.98 -2.50
N LEU A 5 -2.24 -1.90 -1.56
CA LEU A 5 -0.97 -2.59 -1.44
C LEU A 5 -0.97 -3.89 -2.24
N ASN A 6 0.11 -4.12 -2.99
CA ASN A 6 0.31 -5.37 -3.69
C ASN A 6 1.07 -6.35 -2.77
N PRO A 7 0.64 -7.61 -2.62
CA PRO A 7 1.36 -8.59 -1.79
C PRO A 7 2.80 -8.84 -2.24
N ASN A 8 3.06 -8.72 -3.54
CA ASN A 8 4.34 -9.05 -4.15
C ASN A 8 5.17 -7.80 -4.55
N ALA A 9 4.74 -6.59 -4.19
CA ALA A 9 5.49 -5.37 -4.50
C ALA A 9 5.52 -4.38 -3.32
N PRO A 10 6.53 -3.50 -3.26
CA PRO A 10 6.62 -2.45 -2.24
C PRO A 10 5.35 -1.61 -2.15
N SER A 11 5.03 -1.06 -0.97
CA SER A 11 3.87 -0.20 -0.78
C SER A 11 3.88 0.96 -1.77
N THR A 12 2.89 1.02 -2.65
CA THR A 12 2.78 2.09 -3.64
C THR A 12 1.88 3.18 -3.11
N VAL A 13 2.44 4.38 -2.95
CA VAL A 13 1.76 5.56 -2.39
C VAL A 13 0.86 6.23 -3.44
N THR A 14 1.12 5.99 -4.73
CA THR A 14 0.35 6.55 -5.84
C THR A 14 -0.11 5.50 -6.86
N GLU A 15 -1.23 5.77 -7.54
CA GLU A 15 -1.79 4.92 -8.61
C GLU A 15 -0.76 4.61 -9.72
N GLN A 16 0.05 5.60 -10.09
CA GLN A 16 1.10 5.43 -11.10
C GLN A 16 2.20 4.46 -10.64
N GLN A 17 2.56 4.49 -9.36
CA GLN A 17 3.50 3.53 -8.77
C GLN A 17 2.90 2.11 -8.74
N PHE A 18 1.60 1.97 -8.45
CA PHE A 18 0.89 0.69 -8.48
C PHE A 18 0.90 0.07 -9.88
N ILE A 19 0.54 0.87 -10.90
CA ILE A 19 0.53 0.43 -12.31
C ILE A 19 1.95 0.02 -12.76
N SER A 20 2.97 0.81 -12.45
CA SER A 20 4.34 0.53 -12.85
C SER A 20 4.91 -0.74 -12.21
N ASN A 21 4.69 -0.96 -10.90
CA ASN A 21 5.15 -2.17 -10.21
C ASN A 21 4.40 -3.43 -10.69
N LYS A 22 3.09 -3.32 -10.96
CA LYS A 22 2.26 -4.44 -11.43
C LYS A 22 2.84 -5.11 -12.69
N TYR A 23 3.27 -4.34 -13.68
CA TYR A 23 3.81 -4.88 -14.93
C TYR A 23 5.27 -5.34 -14.84
N ARG A 24 5.99 -4.97 -13.77
CA ARG A 24 7.43 -5.23 -13.65
C ARG A 24 7.76 -6.48 -12.83
N HIS A 25 6.92 -6.88 -11.88
CA HIS A 25 7.24 -7.97 -10.94
C HIS A 25 6.21 -9.10 -10.86
N ASN A 26 4.97 -8.92 -11.37
CA ASN A 26 3.86 -9.86 -11.15
C ASN A 26 3.30 -10.51 -12.43
N LEU A 27 4.19 -11.01 -13.30
CA LEU A 27 3.79 -11.79 -14.47
C LEU A 27 3.85 -13.29 -14.19
N HIS A 28 2.70 -13.95 -14.15
CA HIS A 28 2.59 -15.39 -13.94
C HIS A 28 2.63 -16.16 -15.27
N PHE A 29 3.59 -15.84 -16.15
CA PHE A 29 3.61 -16.28 -17.55
C PHE A 29 3.41 -17.79 -17.74
N PHE A 30 4.13 -18.62 -16.99
CA PHE A 30 4.03 -20.08 -17.10
C PHE A 30 2.71 -20.64 -16.56
N ALA A 31 2.20 -20.10 -15.45
CA ALA A 31 0.93 -20.53 -14.86
C ALA A 31 -0.27 -20.08 -15.73
N TRP A 32 -0.14 -18.93 -16.39
CA TRP A 32 -1.10 -18.43 -17.37
C TRP A 32 -1.13 -19.29 -18.63
N LEU A 33 0.03 -19.67 -19.19
CA LEU A 33 0.10 -20.60 -20.31
C LEU A 33 -0.53 -21.96 -20.00
N ALA A 34 -0.43 -22.42 -18.75
CA ALA A 34 -1.05 -23.64 -18.28
C ALA A 34 -2.55 -23.49 -17.93
N GLY A 35 -3.14 -22.29 -18.07
CA GLY A 35 -4.55 -22.00 -17.74
C GLY A 35 -4.88 -22.02 -16.25
N GLN A 36 -3.88 -21.99 -15.37
CA GLN A 36 -4.05 -22.15 -13.92
C GLN A 36 -4.27 -20.82 -13.19
N LYS A 37 -3.77 -19.71 -13.75
CA LYS A 37 -3.89 -18.35 -13.19
C LYS A 37 -3.97 -17.31 -14.29
N ASP A 38 -4.49 -16.14 -13.94
CA ASP A 38 -4.40 -14.97 -14.80
C ASP A 38 -2.94 -14.50 -14.96
N LEU A 39 -2.64 -13.86 -16.09
CA LEU A 39 -1.30 -13.39 -16.42
C LEU A 39 -0.77 -12.37 -15.40
N THR A 40 -1.67 -11.57 -14.81
CA THR A 40 -1.36 -10.59 -13.77
C THR A 40 -2.32 -10.76 -12.61
N ASP A 41 -1.81 -10.66 -11.39
CA ASP A 41 -2.64 -10.48 -10.20
C ASP A 41 -3.07 -9.01 -10.07
N SER A 42 -4.38 -8.76 -10.00
CA SER A 42 -4.96 -7.43 -9.77
C SER A 42 -5.46 -7.24 -8.34
N SER A 43 -5.36 -8.26 -7.50
CA SER A 43 -5.74 -8.16 -6.10
C SER A 43 -4.83 -7.19 -5.36
N CYS A 44 -5.42 -6.41 -4.45
CA CYS A 44 -4.68 -5.57 -3.54
C CYS A 44 -5.36 -5.49 -2.18
N LEU A 45 -4.56 -5.24 -1.15
CA LEU A 45 -5.07 -4.92 0.16
C LEU A 45 -5.37 -3.42 0.23
N TRP A 46 -6.66 -3.09 0.24
CA TRP A 46 -7.12 -1.73 0.45
C TRP A 46 -6.98 -1.34 1.91
N THR A 47 -6.21 -0.30 2.19
CA THR A 47 -5.89 0.12 3.56
C THR A 47 -6.17 1.60 3.75
N LEU A 48 -6.83 1.91 4.87
CA LEU A 48 -7.06 3.25 5.36
C LEU A 48 -6.50 3.36 6.78
N ILE A 49 -5.55 4.29 6.99
CA ILE A 49 -5.10 4.69 8.32
C ILE A 49 -5.40 6.19 8.47
N SER A 50 -6.13 6.56 9.52
CA SER A 50 -6.49 7.95 9.80
C SER A 50 -6.33 8.25 11.29
N ALA A 51 -6.10 9.53 11.58
CA ALA A 51 -6.07 10.06 12.93
C ALA A 51 -6.99 11.29 12.99
N PRO A 52 -7.77 11.46 14.07
CA PRO A 52 -8.58 12.65 14.25
C PRO A 52 -7.69 13.86 14.54
N ILE A 53 -8.05 15.03 13.99
CA ILE A 53 -7.40 16.31 14.26
C ILE A 53 -8.44 17.23 14.90
N ALA A 54 -8.09 17.85 16.03
CA ALA A 54 -8.97 18.79 16.72
C ALA A 54 -9.21 20.06 15.86
N PRO A 55 -10.39 20.68 15.90
CA PRO A 55 -10.68 21.88 15.09
C PRO A 55 -9.77 23.07 15.40
N ASP A 56 -9.26 23.15 16.63
CA ASP A 56 -8.37 24.17 17.16
C ASP A 56 -6.90 23.74 17.21
N ALA A 57 -6.55 22.62 16.56
CA ALA A 57 -5.20 22.11 16.50
C ALA A 57 -4.24 23.15 15.89
N THR A 58 -3.11 23.32 16.56
CA THR A 58 -1.99 24.12 16.08
C THR A 58 -1.30 23.44 14.90
N PRO A 59 -0.57 24.20 14.05
CA PRO A 59 0.22 23.62 12.97
C PRO A 59 1.22 22.53 13.43
N ASP A 60 1.77 22.69 14.63
CA ASP A 60 2.71 21.72 15.21
C ASP A 60 2.01 20.40 15.58
N GLU A 61 0.81 20.46 16.18
CA GLU A 61 0.00 19.27 16.49
C GLU A 61 -0.45 18.53 15.24
N ILE A 62 -0.80 19.27 14.18
CA ILE A 62 -1.12 18.69 12.87
C ILE A 62 0.11 17.96 12.31
N THR A 63 1.27 18.60 12.33
CA THR A 63 2.54 18.02 11.84
C THR A 63 2.91 16.76 12.63
N GLN A 64 2.77 16.81 13.95
CA GLN A 64 3.03 15.65 14.82
C GLN A 64 2.06 14.50 14.51
N THR A 65 0.78 14.80 14.28
CA THR A 65 -0.23 13.80 13.91
C THR A 65 0.12 13.13 12.57
N PHE A 66 0.62 13.91 11.59
CA PHE A 66 1.11 13.35 10.32
C PHE A 66 2.33 12.43 10.50
N GLN A 67 3.31 12.82 11.33
CA GLN A 67 4.48 11.99 11.62
C GLN A 67 4.12 10.67 12.31
N GLN A 68 3.14 10.70 13.23
CA GLN A 68 2.62 9.49 13.87
C GLN A 68 1.92 8.58 12.86
N LEU A 69 1.11 9.15 11.96
CA LEU A 69 0.47 8.44 10.85
C LEU A 69 1.48 7.76 9.92
N GLU A 70 2.56 8.46 9.56
CA GLU A 70 3.65 7.90 8.75
C GLU A 70 4.35 6.74 9.45
N THR A 71 4.66 6.90 10.74
CA THR A 71 5.31 5.85 11.54
C THR A 71 4.42 4.61 11.62
N ALA A 72 3.15 4.78 11.98
CA ALA A 72 2.17 3.70 12.06
C ALA A 72 1.97 3.01 10.70
N TRP A 73 2.00 3.78 9.59
CA TRP A 73 1.93 3.23 8.25
C TRP A 73 3.09 2.29 7.94
N VAL A 74 4.33 2.73 8.23
CA VAL A 74 5.54 1.94 7.99
C VAL A 74 5.55 0.67 8.83
N GLU A 75 5.25 0.77 10.13
CA GLU A 75 5.21 -0.37 11.04
C GLU A 75 4.16 -1.41 10.62
N TRP A 76 2.95 -0.93 10.29
CA TRP A 76 1.87 -1.80 9.83
C TRP A 76 2.22 -2.50 8.50
N TYR A 77 2.80 -1.77 7.55
CA TYR A 77 3.22 -2.34 6.27
C TYR A 77 4.29 -3.41 6.44
N GLN A 78 5.28 -3.18 7.31
CA GLN A 78 6.32 -4.16 7.62
C GLN A 78 5.75 -5.42 8.28
N TRP A 79 4.84 -5.26 9.24
CA TRP A 79 4.16 -6.39 9.86
C TRP A 79 3.38 -7.22 8.84
N TRP A 80 2.63 -6.55 7.94
CA TRP A 80 1.83 -7.20 6.91
C TRP A 80 2.67 -7.96 5.88
N GLN A 81 3.84 -7.45 5.51
CA GLN A 81 4.74 -8.15 4.58
C GLN A 81 5.35 -9.44 5.17
N LEU A 82 5.40 -9.55 6.49
CA LEU A 82 5.97 -10.71 7.19
C LEU A 82 4.96 -11.84 7.46
N HIS A 83 3.66 -11.61 7.28
CA HIS A 83 2.58 -12.54 7.64
C HIS A 83 1.64 -12.80 6.46
#